data_AF-A0A958I2Y7-F1
#
_entry.id   AF-A0A958I2Y7-F1
#
_cell.length_a   1.000
_cell.length_b   1.000
_cell.length_c   1.000
_cell.angle_alpha   90.00
_cell.angle_beta   90.00
_cell.angle_gamma   90.00
#
_symmetry.space_group_name_H-M   'P 1'
#
loop_
_entity.id
_entity.type
_entity.pdbx_description
1 polymer ?
#
loop_
_entity_poly.entity_id
_entity_poly.type
_entity_poly.pdbx_seq_one_letter_code
_entity_poly.pdbx_strand_id
1 'polypeptide(L)'
;MKSPGWRKASASSHSRIFGICIALLFLFFSAAEAQVAKKLQILLPGMTPAPNTGNGYNGSPIDQTSGVPFDVIVNAVDNNWNIVPVNDQVSLTSSDQLAELPLPVNLVNGSTTLSVILNSNGLYSITAHDDSKPSV
;
A
#
# COMPACT_ATOMS: atom_id res chain seq x y z
N MET A 1 6.61 -75.81 44.05
CA MET A 1 7.19 -74.83 43.10
C MET A 1 6.05 -73.98 42.55
N LYS A 2 5.91 -72.73 43.01
CA LYS A 2 4.85 -71.81 42.54
C LYS A 2 5.36 -71.05 41.31
N SER A 3 4.73 -71.23 40.16
CA SER A 3 4.93 -70.39 38.98
C SER A 3 4.04 -69.15 39.06
N PRO A 4 4.55 -67.92 38.83
CA PRO A 4 3.73 -66.71 38.83
C PRO A 4 3.13 -66.49 37.44
N GLY A 5 1.85 -66.82 37.28
CA GLY A 5 1.07 -66.53 36.07
C GLY A 5 0.47 -65.12 36.11
N TRP A 6 1.19 -64.13 35.58
CA TRP A 6 0.69 -62.77 35.39
C TRP A 6 -0.36 -62.76 34.27
N ARG A 7 -1.64 -62.60 34.63
CA ARG A 7 -2.73 -62.39 33.65
C ARG A 7 -2.73 -60.91 33.25
N LYS A 8 -2.60 -60.68 31.94
CA LYS A 8 -2.53 -59.37 31.27
C LYS A 8 -3.68 -58.45 31.72
N ALA A 9 -3.34 -57.24 32.15
CA ALA A 9 -4.31 -56.17 32.35
C ALA A 9 -4.96 -55.82 31.00
N SER A 10 -6.29 -55.78 30.97
CA SER A 10 -7.06 -55.30 29.82
C SER A 10 -6.91 -53.78 29.75
N ALA A 11 -6.10 -53.27 28.82
CA ALA A 11 -6.09 -51.87 28.48
C ALA A 11 -7.28 -51.58 27.56
N SER A 12 -8.35 -51.00 28.10
CA SER A 12 -9.46 -50.47 27.28
C SER A 12 -8.95 -49.22 26.55
N SER A 13 -8.46 -49.42 25.33
CA SER A 13 -8.20 -48.35 24.38
C SER A 13 -9.52 -47.73 23.93
N HIS A 14 -9.95 -46.67 24.59
CA HIS A 14 -10.73 -45.62 23.95
C HIS A 14 -10.01 -44.29 24.17
N SER A 15 -8.95 -44.18 23.38
CA SER A 15 -8.32 -42.95 22.92
C SER A 15 -9.36 -41.85 22.63
N ARG A 16 -8.87 -40.60 22.66
CA ARG A 16 -9.42 -39.36 22.06
C ARG A 16 -9.91 -38.30 23.07
N ILE A 17 -9.18 -38.10 24.18
CA ILE A 17 -9.10 -36.77 24.82
C ILE A 17 -7.69 -36.21 24.59
N PHE A 18 -7.36 -36.04 23.32
CA PHE A 18 -6.24 -35.21 22.85
C PHE A 18 -6.79 -34.30 21.74
N GLY A 19 -7.96 -33.73 22.00
CA GLY A 19 -8.65 -32.78 21.12
C GLY A 19 -8.26 -31.36 21.45
N ILE A 20 -6.96 -31.06 21.45
CA ILE A 20 -6.49 -29.70 21.19
C ILE A 20 -6.81 -29.45 19.72
N CYS A 21 -8.04 -29.01 19.45
CA CYS A 21 -8.36 -28.24 18.26
C CYS A 21 -9.10 -26.99 18.76
N ILE A 22 -8.35 -26.15 19.47
CA ILE A 22 -8.56 -24.69 19.47
C ILE A 22 -8.31 -24.22 18.03
N ALA A 23 -9.19 -24.63 17.12
CA ALA A 23 -9.14 -24.31 15.70
C ALA A 23 -10.55 -24.00 15.15
N LEU A 24 -11.50 -23.70 16.04
CA LEU A 24 -12.83 -23.18 15.70
C LEU A 24 -12.96 -21.67 15.96
N LEU A 25 -11.83 -20.98 16.11
CA LEU A 25 -11.76 -19.53 15.97
C LEU A 25 -10.51 -19.11 15.17
N PHE A 26 -10.13 -19.90 14.16
CA PHE A 26 -9.41 -19.29 13.05
C PHE A 26 -10.46 -18.58 12.23
N LEU A 27 -10.66 -17.32 12.63
CA LEU A 27 -10.92 -16.21 11.75
C LEU A 27 -10.76 -16.66 10.31
N PHE A 28 -11.86 -16.69 9.56
CA PHE A 28 -11.80 -16.42 8.13
C PHE A 28 -11.20 -15.02 8.02
N PHE A 29 -9.87 -14.92 8.16
CA PHE A 29 -9.14 -13.82 7.63
C PHE A 29 -9.23 -14.07 6.13
N SER A 30 -10.31 -13.55 5.54
CA SER A 30 -10.41 -13.46 4.08
C SER A 30 -9.06 -12.92 3.65
N ALA A 31 -8.34 -13.68 2.82
CA ALA A 31 -7.27 -13.07 2.05
C ALA A 31 -7.94 -11.90 1.35
N ALA A 32 -7.60 -10.67 1.75
CA ALA A 32 -8.01 -9.51 0.99
C ALA A 32 -7.46 -9.77 -0.40
N GLU A 33 -8.34 -9.83 -1.41
CA GLU A 33 -7.93 -9.89 -2.80
C GLU A 33 -6.82 -8.86 -2.96
N ALA A 34 -5.61 -9.29 -3.30
CA ALA A 34 -4.49 -8.38 -3.40
C ALA A 34 -4.86 -7.33 -4.44
N GLN A 35 -5.18 -6.12 -3.99
CA GLN A 35 -5.48 -5.05 -4.91
C GLN A 35 -4.21 -4.80 -5.72
N VAL A 36 -4.35 -4.66 -7.03
CA VAL A 36 -3.24 -4.44 -7.94
C VAL A 36 -3.23 -2.96 -8.29
N ALA A 37 -2.12 -2.28 -8.04
CA ALA A 37 -1.93 -0.91 -8.49
C ALA A 37 -2.02 -0.87 -10.02
N LYS A 38 -2.81 0.08 -10.54
CA LYS A 38 -3.09 0.26 -11.97
C LYS A 38 -2.76 1.65 -12.50
N LYS A 39 -2.58 2.61 -11.60
CA LYS A 39 -2.19 3.98 -11.93
C LYS A 39 -1.57 4.66 -10.72
N LEU A 40 -0.83 5.73 -10.98
CA LEU A 40 -0.41 6.68 -9.95
C LEU A 40 -1.39 7.86 -9.85
N GLN A 41 -1.65 8.28 -8.62
CA GLN A 41 -2.36 9.51 -8.30
C GLN A 41 -1.37 10.53 -7.74
N ILE A 42 -1.47 11.77 -8.22
CA ILE A 42 -0.72 12.91 -7.71
C ILE A 42 -1.72 13.88 -7.07
N LEU A 43 -1.43 14.33 -5.86
CA LEU A 43 -2.20 15.35 -5.16
C LEU A 43 -1.28 16.51 -4.80
N LEU A 44 -1.60 17.68 -5.36
CA LEU A 44 -0.96 18.95 -5.03
C LEU A 44 -1.64 19.58 -3.81
N PRO A 45 -1.04 20.61 -3.19
CA PRO A 45 -1.68 21.32 -2.09
C PRO A 45 -3.08 21.80 -2.48
N GLY A 46 -4.07 21.58 -1.60
CA GLY A 46 -5.49 21.86 -1.86
C GLY A 46 -6.30 20.70 -2.44
N MET A 47 -5.66 19.58 -2.78
CA MET A 47 -6.33 18.36 -3.26
C MET A 47 -6.39 17.29 -2.17
N THR A 48 -7.43 16.45 -2.23
CA THR A 48 -7.57 15.29 -1.33
C THR A 48 -7.95 14.03 -2.11
N PRO A 49 -7.54 12.82 -1.68
CA PRO A 49 -7.97 11.57 -2.32
C PRO A 49 -9.50 11.44 -2.26
N ALA A 50 -10.10 10.99 -3.36
CA ALA A 50 -11.53 10.72 -3.49
C ALA A 50 -11.75 9.39 -4.23
N PRO A 51 -11.64 8.25 -3.51
CA PRO A 51 -11.86 6.94 -4.09
C PRO A 51 -13.27 6.80 -4.69
N ASN A 52 -13.40 5.93 -5.69
CA ASN A 52 -14.63 5.63 -6.41
C ASN A 52 -15.26 6.83 -7.16
N THR A 53 -14.44 7.84 -7.48
CA THR A 53 -14.83 8.96 -8.34
C THR A 53 -14.19 8.85 -9.73
N GLY A 54 -14.62 9.68 -10.68
CA GLY A 54 -14.08 9.64 -12.05
C GLY A 54 -12.60 10.03 -12.12
N ASN A 55 -12.21 11.06 -11.38
CA ASN A 55 -10.87 11.65 -11.36
C ASN A 55 -10.01 11.23 -10.16
N GLY A 56 -10.61 10.64 -9.13
CA GLY A 56 -9.90 10.10 -7.97
C GLY A 56 -9.57 11.11 -6.89
N TYR A 57 -9.90 12.39 -7.07
CA TYR A 57 -9.57 13.46 -6.12
C TYR A 57 -10.70 14.50 -6.03
N ASN A 58 -10.74 15.20 -4.90
CA ASN A 58 -11.54 16.40 -4.70
C ASN A 58 -10.63 17.64 -4.62
N GLY A 59 -11.24 18.81 -4.80
CA GLY A 59 -10.56 20.10 -4.69
C GLY A 59 -9.86 20.50 -5.99
N SER A 60 -8.94 21.45 -5.87
CA SER A 60 -8.11 21.95 -6.97
C SER A 60 -6.75 22.36 -6.41
N PRO A 61 -5.67 22.27 -7.21
CA PRO A 61 -4.37 22.78 -6.81
C PRO A 61 -4.48 24.25 -6.41
N ILE A 62 -3.88 24.62 -5.28
CA ILE A 62 -3.68 26.02 -4.91
C ILE A 62 -2.34 26.51 -5.45
N ASP A 63 -2.24 27.81 -5.69
CA ASP A 63 -1.02 28.44 -6.17
C ASP A 63 0.13 28.25 -5.17
N GLN A 64 1.32 27.94 -5.71
CA GLN A 64 2.56 27.82 -4.94
C GLN A 64 3.45 29.03 -5.19
N THR A 65 4.26 29.39 -4.20
CA THR A 65 5.21 30.49 -4.34
C THR A 65 6.50 29.97 -4.98
N SER A 66 6.97 30.63 -6.04
CA SER A 66 8.24 30.29 -6.68
C SER A 66 9.40 30.33 -5.67
N GLY A 67 10.28 29.32 -5.71
CA GLY A 67 11.41 29.16 -4.81
C GLY A 67 11.04 28.66 -3.40
N VAL A 68 9.77 28.38 -3.13
CA VAL A 68 9.30 27.85 -1.84
C VAL A 68 8.93 26.37 -1.99
N PRO A 69 9.44 25.48 -1.12
CA PRO A 69 9.07 24.07 -1.15
C PRO A 69 7.61 23.85 -0.77
N PHE A 70 6.97 22.90 -1.43
CA PHE A 70 5.64 22.42 -1.09
C PHE A 70 5.53 20.90 -1.25
N ASP A 71 4.57 20.32 -0.54
CA ASP A 71 4.36 18.88 -0.49
C ASP A 71 3.47 18.40 -1.64
N VAL A 72 3.92 17.34 -2.30
CA VAL A 72 3.17 16.58 -3.30
C VAL A 72 3.01 15.16 -2.80
N ILE A 73 1.76 14.68 -2.77
CA ILE A 73 1.47 13.30 -2.38
C ILE A 73 1.36 12.45 -3.64
N VAL A 74 2.05 11.31 -3.66
CA VAL A 74 1.93 10.29 -4.70
C VAL A 74 1.35 9.02 -4.10
N ASN A 75 0.25 8.53 -4.67
CA ASN A 75 -0.38 7.28 -4.28
C ASN A 75 -0.38 6.28 -5.44
N ALA A 76 -0.05 5.02 -5.16
CA ALA A 76 -0.38 3.90 -6.04
C ALA A 76 -1.83 3.49 -5.81
N VAL A 77 -2.63 3.47 -6.87
CA VAL A 77 -4.07 3.21 -6.75
C VAL A 77 -4.55 2.18 -7.77
N ASP A 78 -5.66 1.52 -7.45
CA ASP A 78 -6.38 0.64 -8.36
C ASP A 78 -7.23 1.45 -9.38
N ASN A 79 -7.97 0.75 -10.25
CA ASN A 79 -8.84 1.38 -11.24
C ASN A 79 -9.90 2.33 -10.63
N ASN A 80 -10.29 2.06 -9.39
CA ASN A 80 -11.29 2.80 -8.64
C ASN A 80 -10.69 3.87 -7.71
N TRP A 81 -9.40 4.18 -7.85
CA TRP A 81 -8.70 5.18 -7.02
C TRP A 81 -8.60 4.79 -5.54
N ASN A 82 -8.70 3.49 -5.20
CA ASN A 82 -8.37 3.01 -3.87
C ASN A 82 -6.84 2.85 -3.77
N ILE A 83 -6.26 3.29 -2.65
CA ILE A 83 -4.82 3.16 -2.42
C ILE A 83 -4.46 1.69 -2.24
N VAL A 84 -3.45 1.23 -2.97
CA VAL A 84 -2.96 -0.14 -2.94
C VAL A 84 -1.65 -0.19 -2.17
N PRO A 85 -1.52 -1.05 -1.14
CA PRO A 85 -0.34 -1.10 -0.28
C PRO A 85 0.86 -1.76 -0.97
N VAL A 86 1.48 -1.05 -1.92
CA VAL A 86 2.73 -1.43 -2.60
C VAL A 86 3.90 -0.56 -2.12
N ASN A 87 5.11 -1.00 -2.46
CA ASN A 87 6.37 -0.34 -2.15
C ASN A 87 7.18 -0.03 -3.42
N ASP A 88 6.47 0.27 -4.52
CA ASP A 88 7.06 0.63 -5.80
C ASP A 88 7.87 1.94 -5.67
N GLN A 89 8.96 2.03 -6.44
CA GLN A 89 9.76 3.24 -6.53
C GLN A 89 9.12 4.22 -7.50
N VAL A 90 8.95 5.46 -7.08
CA VAL A 90 8.37 6.52 -7.90
C VAL A 90 9.32 7.71 -8.05
N SER A 91 9.29 8.33 -9.22
CA SER A 91 10.03 9.56 -9.54
C SER A 91 9.09 10.65 -10.02
N LEU A 92 9.50 11.91 -9.90
CA LEU A 92 8.76 13.08 -10.41
C LEU A 92 9.49 13.74 -11.57
N THR A 93 8.70 14.34 -12.46
CA THR A 93 9.14 15.26 -13.51
C THR A 93 8.26 16.50 -13.49
N SER A 94 8.76 17.63 -13.98
CA SER A 94 8.00 18.87 -14.08
C SER A 94 8.22 19.54 -15.45
N SER A 95 7.23 20.32 -15.89
CA SER A 95 7.39 21.20 -17.05
C SER A 95 8.17 22.49 -16.73
N ASP A 96 8.36 22.84 -15.46
CA ASP A 96 9.29 23.92 -15.08
C ASP A 96 10.73 23.41 -15.22
N GLN A 97 11.49 24.01 -16.14
CA GLN A 97 12.86 23.63 -16.42
C GLN A 97 13.82 23.92 -15.26
N LEU A 98 13.42 24.78 -14.33
CA LEU A 98 14.21 25.16 -13.16
C LEU A 98 13.72 24.48 -11.87
N ALA A 99 12.75 23.55 -11.95
CA ALA A 99 12.24 22.87 -10.77
C ALA A 99 13.32 22.05 -10.06
N GLU A 100 13.29 22.06 -8.73
CA GLU A 100 14.04 21.13 -7.91
C GLU A 100 13.10 20.02 -7.44
N LEU A 101 13.40 18.80 -7.89
CA LEU A 101 12.62 17.61 -7.61
C LEU A 101 13.42 16.66 -6.71
N PRO A 102 12.76 15.91 -5.81
CA PRO A 102 13.44 14.95 -4.96
C PRO A 102 13.95 13.77 -5.78
N LEU A 103 14.93 13.04 -5.23
CA LEU A 103 15.35 11.76 -5.78
C LEU A 103 14.20 10.74 -5.76
N PRO A 104 14.22 9.70 -6.60
CA PRO A 104 13.21 8.65 -6.58
C PRO A 104 13.04 8.02 -5.18
N VAL A 105 11.79 7.82 -4.75
CA VAL A 105 11.45 7.32 -3.41
C VAL A 105 10.52 6.12 -3.50
N ASN A 106 10.70 5.16 -2.60
CA ASN A 106 9.78 4.03 -2.47
C ASN A 106 8.50 4.47 -1.77
N LEU A 107 7.36 4.02 -2.29
CA LEU A 107 6.09 4.13 -1.59
C LEU A 107 6.14 3.34 -0.27
N VAL A 108 5.42 3.84 0.73
CA VAL A 108 5.20 3.13 2.01
C VAL A 108 3.70 2.89 2.14
N ASN A 109 3.30 1.62 2.08
CA ASN A 109 1.88 1.23 2.03
C ASN A 109 1.11 1.97 0.91
N GLY A 110 1.72 2.12 -0.26
CA GLY A 110 1.10 2.72 -1.44
C GLY A 110 1.12 4.24 -1.48
N SER A 111 1.74 4.92 -0.53
CA SER A 111 1.76 6.39 -0.48
C SER A 111 3.13 6.93 -0.10
N THR A 112 3.46 8.10 -0.62
CA THR A 112 4.62 8.88 -0.19
C THR A 112 4.34 10.38 -0.35
N THR A 113 5.07 11.20 0.38
CA THR A 113 5.04 12.67 0.26
C THR A 113 6.42 13.16 -0.18
N LEU A 114 6.43 14.02 -1.18
CA LEU A 114 7.61 14.50 -1.88
C LEU A 114 7.63 16.03 -1.84
N SER A 115 8.73 16.61 -1.37
CA SER A 115 8.93 18.07 -1.38
C SER A 115 9.40 18.50 -2.76
N VAL A 116 8.67 19.42 -3.39
CA VAL A 116 8.98 19.99 -4.70
C VAL A 116 9.17 21.50 -4.59
N ILE A 117 10.12 22.06 -5.35
CA ILE A 117 10.28 23.49 -5.53
C ILE A 117 10.11 23.81 -7.01
N LEU A 118 9.19 24.72 -7.34
CA LEU A 118 9.09 25.34 -8.66
C LEU A 118 9.79 26.69 -8.60
N ASN A 119 10.65 27.00 -9.57
CA ASN A 119 11.50 28.20 -9.55
C ASN A 119 11.09 29.24 -10.60
N SER A 120 10.09 28.93 -11.41
CA SER A 120 9.56 29.84 -12.43
C SER A 120 8.12 30.27 -12.11
N ASN A 121 7.70 31.43 -12.63
CA ASN A 121 6.32 31.91 -12.51
C ASN A 121 5.48 31.43 -13.70
N GLY A 122 4.33 30.81 -13.43
CA GLY A 122 3.42 30.37 -14.49
C GLY A 122 2.64 29.12 -14.11
N LEU A 123 2.04 28.49 -15.13
CA LEU A 123 1.38 27.20 -14.99
C LEU A 123 2.35 26.08 -15.34
N TYR A 124 2.58 25.18 -14.41
CA TYR A 124 3.45 24.03 -14.58
C TYR A 124 2.73 22.74 -14.20
N SER A 125 3.08 21.66 -14.89
CA SER A 125 2.67 20.31 -14.53
C SER A 125 3.75 19.63 -13.71
N ILE A 126 3.30 18.72 -12.83
CA ILE A 126 4.12 17.72 -12.17
C ILE A 126 3.56 16.36 -12.58
N THR A 127 4.45 15.47 -13.02
CA THR A 127 4.11 14.12 -13.48
C THR A 127 4.93 13.11 -12.70
N ALA A 128 4.28 12.08 -12.19
CA ALA A 128 4.90 10.97 -11.47
C ALA A 128 5.08 9.78 -12.41
N HIS A 129 6.15 9.03 -12.21
CA HIS A 129 6.47 7.79 -12.94
C HIS A 129 6.70 6.67 -11.94
N ASP A 130 6.20 5.47 -12.25
CA ASP A 130 6.54 4.26 -11.52
C ASP A 130 7.79 3.63 -12.16
N ASP A 131 8.92 3.73 -11.48
CA ASP A 131 10.21 3.22 -11.96
C ASP A 131 10.31 1.70 -11.79
N SER A 132 9.53 1.12 -10.88
CA SER A 132 9.47 -0.33 -10.64
C SER A 132 8.56 -1.04 -11.65
N LYS A 133 7.54 -0.34 -12.14
CA LYS A 133 6.57 -0.82 -13.14
C LYS A 133 6.22 0.30 -14.13
N PRO A 134 7.04 0.52 -15.18
CA PRO A 134 6.82 1.61 -16.15
C PRO A 134 5.53 1.52 -16.97
N SER A 135 4.76 0.45 -16.83
CA SER A 135 3.46 0.22 -17.48
C SER A 135 2.26 0.64 -16.61
N VAL A 136 2.50 1.17 -15.41
CA VAL A 136 1.52 1.68 -14.44
C VAL A 136 1.57 3.21 -14.39
#